data_AF-A0A1I2H4F8-F1
#
_entry.id   AF-A0A1I2H4F8-F1
#
_cell.length_a   1.000
_cell.length_b   1.000
_cell.length_c   1.000
_cell.angle_alpha   90.00
_cell.angle_beta   90.00
_cell.angle_gamma   90.00
#
_symmetry.space_group_name_H-M   'P 1'
#
loop_
_entity.id
_entity.type
_entity.pdbx_description
1 polymer ?
#
loop_
_entity_poly.entity_id
_entity_poly.type
_entity_poly.pdbx_seq_one_letter_code
_entity_poly.pdbx_strand_id
1 'polypeptide(L)'
;MPVTRTAGTTTMMGGMADLVPALVVLAPVVALLGVFIVVLAQGKAAAARDRARSVERLARVERKLDALLRHHGIDAAEPELPQILEHLRQGRKIHAIKAYRDQTGATLADAKATVERLAAEHGL
;
A
#
# COMPACT_ATOMS: atom_id res chain seq x y z
N MET A 1 -8.38 -84.50 7.53
CA MET A 1 -9.36 -83.39 7.43
C MET A 1 -9.92 -83.11 8.82
N PRO A 2 -10.31 -81.87 9.19
CA PRO A 2 -9.76 -80.57 8.80
C PRO A 2 -9.75 -79.55 9.98
N VAL A 3 -9.12 -78.38 9.76
CA VAL A 3 -9.31 -77.00 10.34
C VAL A 3 -10.09 -76.82 11.66
N THR A 4 -9.68 -75.97 12.61
CA THR A 4 -9.54 -74.52 12.43
C THR A 4 -8.60 -73.84 13.44
N ARG A 5 -7.73 -73.01 12.86
CA ARG A 5 -7.12 -71.80 13.44
C ARG A 5 -8.23 -70.78 13.74
N THR A 6 -8.29 -70.26 14.96
CA THR A 6 -8.67 -68.86 15.26
C THR A 6 -8.13 -68.46 16.64
N ALA A 7 -6.87 -68.05 16.67
CA ALA A 7 -6.34 -67.24 17.76
C ALA A 7 -7.04 -65.87 17.70
N GLY A 8 -8.00 -65.66 18.59
CA GLY A 8 -8.55 -64.34 18.90
C GLY A 8 -7.54 -63.54 19.69
N THR A 9 -6.46 -63.11 19.04
CA THR A 9 -5.79 -61.86 19.44
C THR A 9 -6.64 -60.74 18.90
N THR A 10 -7.13 -59.83 19.75
CA THR A 10 -7.15 -58.38 19.47
C THR A 10 -8.13 -57.69 20.41
N THR A 11 -7.56 -56.69 21.12
CA THR A 11 -8.25 -55.55 21.71
C THR A 11 -9.07 -55.83 22.94
N MET A 12 -8.52 -55.48 24.11
CA MET A 12 -9.20 -54.72 25.17
C MET A 12 -8.24 -54.26 26.29
N MET A 13 -6.95 -53.99 26.01
CA MET A 13 -6.03 -53.46 27.02
C MET A 13 -4.92 -52.53 26.45
N GLY A 14 -5.28 -51.61 25.56
CA GLY A 14 -4.35 -50.62 24.96
C GLY A 14 -4.51 -49.17 25.46
N GLY A 15 -5.49 -48.89 26.34
CA GLY A 15 -5.94 -47.52 26.60
C GLY A 15 -4.98 -46.58 27.36
N MET A 16 -3.95 -47.09 28.05
CA MET A 16 -2.99 -46.24 28.77
C MET A 16 -1.55 -46.29 28.21
N ALA A 17 -1.15 -47.39 27.57
CA ALA A 17 0.22 -47.55 27.04
C ALA A 17 0.43 -46.80 25.72
N ASP A 18 -0.63 -46.61 24.92
CA ASP A 18 -0.58 -45.87 23.65
C ASP A 18 -0.63 -44.33 23.84
N LEU A 19 -0.93 -43.88 25.06
CA LEU A 19 -1.07 -42.46 25.41
C LEU A 19 0.29 -41.78 25.63
N VAL A 20 1.28 -42.53 26.14
CA VAL A 20 2.66 -42.05 26.34
C VAL A 20 3.35 -41.72 25.00
N PRO A 21 3.37 -42.61 23.98
CA PRO A 21 3.97 -42.27 22.70
C PRO A 21 3.20 -41.15 21.97
N ALA A 22 1.87 -41.09 22.09
CA ALA A 22 1.08 -39.99 21.54
C ALA A 22 1.44 -38.63 22.18
N LEU A 23 1.63 -38.57 23.49
CA LEU A 23 2.06 -37.36 24.22
C LEU A 23 3.47 -36.93 23.80
N VAL A 24 4.40 -37.88 23.65
CA VAL A 24 5.79 -37.63 23.23
C VAL A 24 5.86 -37.11 21.79
N VAL A 25 4.97 -37.56 20.90
CA VAL A 25 4.91 -37.10 19.50
C VAL A 25 4.22 -35.73 19.38
N LEU A 26 3.23 -35.44 20.22
CA LEU A 26 2.51 -34.15 20.19
C LEU A 26 3.35 -33.00 20.78
N ALA A 27 4.20 -33.26 21.79
CA ALA A 27 5.04 -32.25 22.43
C ALA A 27 5.90 -31.41 21.45
N PRO A 28 6.69 -32.00 20.51
CA PRO A 28 7.47 -31.22 19.56
C PRO A 28 6.59 -30.46 18.56
N VAL A 29 5.43 -31.00 18.18
CA VAL A 29 4.48 -30.33 17.29
C VAL A 29 3.91 -29.08 17.95
N VAL A 30 3.52 -29.17 19.22
CA VAL A 30 3.03 -28.02 20.00
C VAL A 30 4.14 -26.99 20.19
N ALA A 31 5.38 -27.43 20.47
CA ALA A 31 6.52 -26.53 20.58
C ALA A 31 6.80 -25.79 19.27
N LEU A 32 6.79 -26.49 18.13
CA LEU A 32 6.98 -25.90 16.80
C LEU A 32 5.85 -24.94 16.44
N LEU A 33 4.59 -25.27 16.75
CA LEU A 33 3.45 -24.37 16.57
C LEU A 33 3.59 -23.11 17.44
N GLY A 34 4.03 -23.24 18.70
CA GLY A 34 4.31 -22.11 19.59
C GLY A 34 5.41 -21.21 19.03
N VAL A 35 6.53 -21.78 18.60
CA VAL A 35 7.63 -21.03 17.97
C VAL A 35 7.16 -20.35 16.67
N PHE A 36 6.38 -21.04 15.84
CA PHE A 36 5.82 -20.50 14.62
C PHE A 36 4.90 -19.30 14.88
N ILE A 37 4.00 -19.40 15.88
CA ILE A 37 3.14 -18.28 16.30
C ILE A 37 3.97 -17.10 16.80
N VAL A 38 5.02 -17.34 17.59
CA VAL A 38 5.92 -16.29 18.08
C VAL A 38 6.65 -15.60 16.92
N VAL A 39 7.16 -16.37 15.95
CA VAL A 39 7.84 -15.83 14.75
C VAL A 39 6.88 -14.98 13.91
N LEU A 40 5.64 -15.42 13.71
CA LEU A 40 4.62 -14.63 12.99
C LEU A 40 4.22 -13.35 13.73
N ALA A 41 4.25 -13.35 15.06
CA ALA A 41 3.94 -12.18 15.87
C ALA A 41 5.04 -11.09 15.81
N GLN A 42 6.30 -11.47 15.60
CA GLN A 42 7.45 -10.54 15.60
C GLN A 42 7.43 -9.54 14.42
N GLY A 43 6.88 -9.93 13.26
CA GLY A 43 6.90 -9.10 12.04
C GLY A 43 6.01 -7.84 12.09
N LYS A 44 4.99 -7.80 12.97
CA LYS A 44 4.03 -6.70 13.01
C LYS A 44 4.54 -5.46 13.76
N ALA A 45 5.41 -5.65 14.76
CA ALA A 45 5.92 -4.56 15.60
C ALA A 45 7.07 -3.77 14.95
N ALA A 46 7.90 -4.42 14.12
CA ALA A 46 8.97 -3.75 13.38
C ALA A 46 8.42 -2.90 12.23
N ALA A 47 7.47 -3.44 11.46
CA ALA A 47 6.85 -2.73 10.34
C ALA A 47 6.04 -1.48 10.75
N ALA A 48 5.49 -1.45 11.97
CA ALA A 48 4.78 -0.28 12.49
C ALA A 48 5.73 0.90 12.78
N ARG A 49 6.93 0.62 13.31
CA ARG A 49 7.93 1.66 13.63
C ARG A 49 8.52 2.29 12.37
N ASP A 50 8.71 1.51 11.31
CA ASP A 50 9.23 2.01 10.04
C ASP A 50 8.24 2.90 9.29
N ARG A 51 6.94 2.56 9.34
CA ARG A 51 5.88 3.41 8.78
C ARG A 51 5.79 4.75 9.50
N ALA A 52 5.83 4.75 10.83
CA ALA A 52 5.76 5.99 11.62
C ALA A 52 6.91 6.96 11.30
N ARG A 53 8.15 6.45 11.18
CA ARG A 53 9.31 7.28 10.80
C ARG A 53 9.20 7.85 9.40
N SER A 54 8.61 7.09 8.48
CA SER A 54 8.43 7.53 7.08
C SER A 54 7.41 8.66 6.99
N VAL A 55 6.30 8.59 7.73
CA VAL A 55 5.29 9.66 7.80
C VAL A 55 5.88 10.95 8.36
N GLU A 56 6.67 10.87 9.43
CA GLU A 56 7.31 12.07 10.02
C GLU A 56 8.31 12.72 9.06
N ARG A 57 9.07 11.89 8.32
CA ARG A 57 10.01 12.39 7.30
C ARG A 57 9.28 13.09 6.16
N LEU A 58 8.18 12.53 5.66
CA LEU A 58 7.35 13.16 4.63
C LEU A 58 6.83 14.52 5.08
N ALA A 59 6.23 14.59 6.27
CA ALA A 59 5.71 15.85 6.80
C ALA A 59 6.79 16.94 6.96
N ARG A 60 8.04 16.55 7.29
CA ARG A 60 9.17 17.48 7.34
C ARG A 60 9.58 17.96 5.95
N VAL A 61 9.55 17.09 4.94
CA VAL A 61 9.86 17.44 3.54
C VAL A 61 8.80 18.39 2.99
N GLU A 62 7.51 18.09 3.18
CA GLU A 62 6.40 18.96 2.77
C GLU A 62 6.54 20.37 3.36
N ARG A 63 6.76 20.49 4.68
CA ARG A 63 6.97 21.80 5.32
C ARG A 63 8.14 22.59 4.75
N LYS A 64 9.23 21.90 4.40
CA LYS A 64 10.40 22.54 3.77
C LYS A 64 10.08 22.98 2.35
N LEU A 65 9.37 22.15 1.60
CA LEU A 65 8.92 22.47 0.26
C LEU A 65 8.02 23.71 0.27
N ASP A 66 7.02 23.74 1.15
CA ASP A 66 6.13 24.90 1.31
C ASP A 66 6.89 26.18 1.67
N ALA A 67 7.92 26.07 2.53
CA ALA A 67 8.75 27.21 2.89
C ALA A 67 9.57 27.73 1.70
N LEU A 68 10.13 26.83 0.89
CA LEU A 68 10.86 27.20 -0.33
C LEU A 68 9.93 27.79 -1.39
N LEU A 69 8.76 27.19 -1.61
CA LEU A 69 7.75 27.67 -2.55
C LEU A 69 7.30 29.09 -2.20
N ARG A 70 6.96 29.34 -0.93
CA ARG A 70 6.62 30.69 -0.45
C ARG A 70 7.78 31.67 -0.60
N HIS A 71 9.00 31.25 -0.31
CA HIS A 71 10.18 32.12 -0.46
C HIS A 71 10.40 32.54 -1.93
N HIS A 72 10.09 31.66 -2.88
CA HIS A 72 10.17 31.92 -4.32
C HIS A 72 8.92 32.59 -4.91
N GLY A 73 7.90 32.89 -4.10
CA GLY A 73 6.64 33.45 -4.58
C GLY A 73 5.85 32.52 -5.50
N ILE A 74 6.10 31.20 -5.41
CA ILE A 74 5.38 30.18 -6.16
C ILE A 74 4.22 29.73 -5.28
N ASP A 75 3.02 30.22 -5.56
CA ASP A 75 1.81 29.64 -5.02
C ASP A 75 1.50 28.37 -5.83
N ALA A 76 1.77 27.21 -5.24
CA ALA A 76 1.36 25.91 -5.79
C ALA A 76 -0.16 25.68 -5.64
N ALA A 77 -0.94 26.76 -5.73
CA ALA A 77 -2.38 26.66 -5.87
C ALA A 77 -2.66 25.91 -7.16
N GLU A 78 -3.49 24.86 -7.07
CA GLU A 78 -3.96 24.13 -8.24
C GLU A 78 -4.55 25.16 -9.23
N PRO A 79 -4.08 25.24 -10.49
CA PRO A 79 -4.62 26.19 -11.44
C PRO A 79 -6.13 26.01 -11.57
N GLU A 80 -6.87 27.10 -11.74
CA GLU A 80 -8.32 27.09 -11.90
C GLU A 80 -8.72 26.45 -13.23
N LEU A 81 -8.66 25.13 -13.26
CA LEU A 81 -8.93 24.29 -14.43
C LEU A 81 -10.31 24.58 -15.06
N PRO A 82 -11.39 24.83 -14.29
CA PRO A 82 -12.70 25.18 -14.87
C PRO A 82 -12.64 26.42 -15.77
N GLN A 83 -11.88 27.44 -15.39
CA GLN A 83 -11.78 28.69 -16.15
C GLN A 83 -10.99 28.49 -17.44
N ILE A 84 -9.92 27.70 -17.39
CA ILE A 84 -9.10 27.35 -18.56
C ILE A 84 -9.92 26.53 -19.56
N LEU A 85 -10.66 25.53 -19.09
CA LEU A 85 -11.53 24.71 -19.93
C LEU A 85 -12.65 25.53 -20.56
N GLU A 86 -13.19 26.52 -19.87
CA GLU A 86 -14.19 27.41 -20.42
C GLU A 86 -13.63 28.26 -21.57
N HIS A 87 -12.41 28.79 -21.42
CA HIS A 87 -11.72 29.46 -22.51
C HIS A 87 -11.49 28.53 -23.71
N LEU A 88 -11.16 27.25 -23.49
CA LEU A 88 -10.99 26.26 -24.55
C LEU A 88 -12.30 25.95 -25.27
N ARG A 89 -13.40 25.71 -24.53
CA ARG A 89 -14.73 25.47 -25.09
C ARG A 89 -15.22 26.61 -25.99
N GLN A 90 -14.84 27.84 -25.65
CA GLN A 90 -15.19 29.03 -26.41
C GLN A 90 -14.18 29.34 -27.54
N GLY A 91 -13.26 28.42 -27.86
CA GLY A 91 -12.24 28.58 -28.90
C GLY A 91 -11.17 29.63 -28.58
N ARG A 92 -11.13 30.18 -27.36
CA ARG A 92 -10.23 31.25 -26.93
C ARG A 92 -8.90 30.69 -26.38
N LYS A 93 -8.18 29.93 -27.20
CA LYS A 93 -6.93 29.25 -26.81
C LYS A 93 -5.86 30.18 -26.22
N ILE A 94 -5.69 31.39 -26.78
CA ILE A 94 -4.73 32.37 -26.25
C ILE A 94 -5.10 32.80 -24.82
N HIS A 95 -6.40 32.94 -24.52
CA HIS A 95 -6.86 33.30 -23.17
C HIS A 95 -6.65 32.16 -22.19
N ALA A 96 -6.87 30.91 -22.61
CA ALA A 96 -6.56 29.72 -21.80
C ALA A 96 -5.05 29.65 -21.46
N ILE A 97 -4.18 29.88 -22.45
CA ILE A 97 -2.72 29.91 -22.24
C ILE A 97 -2.33 31.04 -21.29
N LYS A 98 -2.90 32.24 -21.47
CA LYS A 98 -2.64 33.37 -20.58
C LYS A 98 -3.08 33.07 -19.15
N ALA A 99 -4.31 32.58 -18.94
CA ALA A 99 -4.83 32.22 -17.63
C ALA A 99 -3.94 31.19 -16.93
N TYR A 100 -3.51 30.14 -17.65
CA TYR A 100 -2.59 29.13 -17.08
C TYR A 100 -1.25 29.75 -16.65
N ARG A 101 -0.66 30.66 -17.44
CA ARG A 101 0.60 31.34 -17.08
C ARG A 101 0.44 32.26 -15.89
N ASP A 102 -0.64 33.02 -15.85
CA ASP A 102 -0.91 33.97 -14.77
C ASP A 102 -1.11 33.23 -13.44
N GLN A 103 -1.68 32.02 -13.47
CA GLN A 103 -1.90 31.18 -12.28
C GLN A 103 -0.66 30.38 -11.84
N THR A 104 0.14 29.88 -12.78
CA THR A 104 1.24 28.93 -12.48
C THR A 104 2.64 29.52 -12.58
N GLY A 105 2.79 30.70 -13.17
CA GLY A 105 4.10 31.26 -13.52
C GLY A 105 4.83 30.52 -14.64
N ALA A 106 4.18 29.57 -15.33
CA ALA A 106 4.81 28.76 -16.36
C ALA A 106 5.35 29.60 -17.55
N THR A 107 6.38 29.06 -18.20
CA THR A 107 6.88 29.65 -19.45
C THR A 107 5.80 29.57 -20.54
N LEU A 108 5.92 30.40 -21.57
CA LEU A 108 4.95 30.38 -22.67
C LEU A 108 4.90 29.02 -23.38
N ALA A 109 6.05 28.35 -23.53
CA ALA A 109 6.14 27.05 -24.15
C ALA A 109 5.42 25.98 -23.31
N ASP A 110 5.70 25.92 -22.01
CA ASP A 110 5.11 24.93 -21.11
C ASP A 110 3.60 25.14 -20.95
N ALA A 111 3.16 26.39 -20.86
CA ALA A 111 1.75 26.74 -20.78
C ALA A 111 1.00 26.34 -22.06
N LYS A 112 1.56 26.61 -23.24
CA LYS A 112 0.98 26.18 -24.51
C LYS A 112 0.85 24.66 -24.57
N ALA A 113 1.92 23.94 -24.28
CA ALA A 113 1.93 22.47 -24.32
C ALA A 113 0.89 21.87 -23.37
N THR A 114 0.79 22.42 -22.15
CA THR A 114 -0.18 21.96 -21.16
C THR A 114 -1.61 22.22 -21.58
N VAL A 115 -1.91 23.43 -22.06
CA VAL A 115 -3.26 23.80 -22.54
C VAL A 115 -3.66 22.99 -23.78
N GLU A 116 -2.71 22.67 -24.67
CA GLU A 116 -2.95 21.80 -25.82
C GLU A 116 -3.27 20.37 -25.41
N ARG A 117 -2.56 19.82 -24.42
CA ARG A 117 -2.88 18.52 -23.85
C ARG A 117 -4.25 18.50 -23.20
N LEU A 118 -4.59 19.54 -22.42
CA LEU A 118 -5.91 19.68 -21.80
C LEU A 118 -7.04 19.72 -22.84
N ALA A 119 -6.84 20.46 -23.94
CA ALA A 119 -7.80 20.50 -25.04
C ALA A 119 -7.99 19.11 -25.67
N ALA A 120 -6.89 18.39 -25.94
CA ALA A 120 -6.93 17.05 -26.51
C ALA A 120 -7.62 16.03 -25.58
N GLU A 121 -7.34 16.06 -24.28
CA GLU A 121 -7.97 15.19 -23.27
C GLU A 121 -9.49 15.42 -23.17
N HIS A 122 -9.96 16.65 -23.43
CA HIS A 122 -11.36 17.04 -23.31
C HIS A 122 -12.09 17.14 -24.67
N GLY A 123 -11.40 16.85 -25.78
CA GLY A 123 -11.97 16.91 -27.13
C GLY A 123 -12.38 18.31 -27.60
N LEU A 124 -11.61 19.34 -27.21
CA LEU A 124 -11.86 20.77 -27.52
C LEU A 124 -10.92 21.33 -28.58
#